data_AF-A0A0B6YB38-F1
#
_entry.id   AF-A0A0B6YB38-F1
#
_cell.length_a   1.000
_cell.length_b   1.000
_cell.length_c   1.000
_cell.angle_alpha   90.00
_cell.angle_beta   90.00
_cell.angle_gamma   90.00
#
_symmetry.space_group_name_H-M   'P 1'
#
loop_
_entity.id
_entity.type
_entity.pdbx_description
1 polymer ?
#
loop_
_entity_poly.entity_id
_entity_poly.type
_entity_poly.pdbx_seq_one_letter_code
_entity_poly.pdbx_strand_id
1 'polypeptide(L)'
;RGKQQFEISLKQLITAICNMMVYKSDQTLLVQGAALKYMSTIIGDVIKVFDPTELSHLLVQFINNVPPERLTKQKMKCIDQIIQTDLFSIPQCREILLPPF
;
A
#
# COMPACT_ATOMS: atom_id res chain seq x y z
N ARG A 1 24.99 7.64 3.32
CA ARG A 1 24.19 8.43 4.29
C ARG A 1 22.84 8.88 3.70
N GLY A 2 22.78 9.47 2.50
CA GLY A 2 21.51 9.92 1.90
C GLY A 2 20.46 8.82 1.60
N LYS A 3 20.88 7.67 1.05
CA LYS A 3 19.97 6.57 0.67
C LYS A 3 19.16 6.01 1.87
N GLN A 4 19.83 5.71 2.98
CA GLN A 4 19.16 5.19 4.18
C GLN A 4 18.18 6.19 4.79
N GLN A 5 18.54 7.48 4.82
CA GLN A 5 17.63 8.51 5.34
C GLN A 5 16.38 8.64 4.47
N PHE A 6 16.54 8.57 3.14
CA PHE A 6 15.42 8.57 2.21
C PHE A 6 14.49 7.37 2.43
N GLU A 7 15.06 6.17 2.56
CA GLU A 7 14.31 4.94 2.79
C GLU A 7 13.50 5.01 4.10
N ILE A 8 14.09 5.53 5.18
CA ILE A 8 13.39 5.77 6.45
C ILE A 8 12.23 6.76 6.28
N SER A 9 12.46 7.89 5.60
CA SER A 9 11.42 8.89 5.37
C SER A 9 10.29 8.34 4.49
N LEU A 10 10.61 7.50 3.49
CA LEU A 10 9.63 6.83 2.66
C LEU A 10 8.79 5.82 3.46
N LYS A 11 9.43 5.02 4.32
CA LYS A 11 8.74 4.12 5.26
C LYS A 11 7.76 4.87 6.13
N GLN A 12 8.21 5.99 6.74
CA GLN A 12 7.38 6.83 7.59
C GLN A 12 6.19 7.40 6.84
N LEU A 13 6.38 7.87 5.61
CA LEU A 13 5.31 8.38 4.76
C LEU A 13 4.26 7.31 4.45
N ILE A 14 4.68 6.13 3.98
CA ILE A 14 3.77 5.02 3.66
C ILE A 14 3.02 4.59 4.92
N THR A 15 3.71 4.51 6.06
CA THR A 15 3.11 4.14 7.36
C THR A 15 2.06 5.16 7.80
N ALA A 16 2.33 6.47 7.65
CA ALA A 16 1.36 7.53 7.96
C ALA A 16 0.11 7.43 7.09
N ILE A 17 0.27 7.10 5.80
CA ILE A 17 -0.85 6.85 4.89
C ILE A 17 -1.65 5.61 5.34
N CYS A 18 -0.97 4.50 5.69
CA CYS A 18 -1.62 3.30 6.22
C CYS A 18 -2.45 3.61 7.46
N ASN A 19 -1.90 4.38 8.41
CA ASN A 19 -2.59 4.76 9.64
C ASN A 19 -3.80 5.67 9.37
N MET A 20 -3.78 6.48 8.32
CA MET A 20 -4.93 7.30 7.93
C MET A 20 -6.09 6.45 7.39
N MET A 21 -5.80 5.27 6.83
CA MET A 21 -6.85 4.41 6.25
C MET A 21 -7.83 3.85 7.28
N VAL A 22 -7.48 3.74 8.57
CA VAL A 22 -8.40 3.19 9.61
C VAL A 22 -9.57 4.11 9.96
N TYR A 23 -9.48 5.39 9.60
CA TYR A 23 -10.47 6.37 10.01
C TYR A 23 -11.83 6.12 9.33
N LYS A 24 -12.89 6.23 10.13
CA LYS A 24 -14.29 6.08 9.69
C LYS A 24 -14.97 7.43 9.40
N SER A 25 -14.32 8.54 9.75
CA SER A 25 -14.85 9.90 9.54
C SER A 25 -14.89 10.27 8.06
N ASP A 26 -15.99 10.86 7.60
CA ASP A 26 -16.14 11.32 6.22
C ASP A 26 -15.20 12.46 5.83
N GLN A 27 -14.62 13.16 6.81
CA GLN A 27 -13.53 14.12 6.58
C GLN A 27 -12.33 13.47 5.87
N THR A 28 -12.14 12.16 6.05
CA THR A 28 -11.04 11.40 5.45
C THR A 28 -11.43 10.67 4.17
N LEU A 29 -12.72 10.67 3.78
CA LEU A 29 -13.24 9.86 2.68
C LEU A 29 -12.52 10.16 1.35
N LEU A 30 -12.38 11.44 1.01
CA LEU A 30 -11.77 11.87 -0.24
C LEU A 30 -10.28 11.52 -0.31
N VAL A 31 -9.54 11.75 0.78
CA VAL A 31 -8.09 11.46 0.83
C VAL A 31 -7.81 9.96 0.88
N GLN A 32 -8.64 9.16 1.55
CA GLN A 32 -8.58 7.69 1.51
C GLN A 32 -8.85 7.15 0.10
N GLY A 33 -9.86 7.69 -0.59
CA GLY A 33 -10.15 7.35 -1.98
C GLY A 33 -8.99 7.69 -2.92
N ALA A 34 -8.34 8.85 -2.73
CA ALA A 34 -7.15 9.24 -3.47
C ALA A 34 -5.96 8.32 -3.18
N ALA A 35 -5.73 7.97 -1.91
CA ALA A 35 -4.67 7.05 -1.52
C ALA A 35 -4.84 5.70 -2.22
N LEU A 36 -6.05 5.12 -2.24
CA LEU A 36 -6.33 3.86 -2.94
C LEU A 36 -6.11 3.96 -4.45
N LYS A 37 -6.37 5.13 -5.05
CA LYS A 37 -6.18 5.38 -6.48
C LYS A 37 -4.71 5.45 -6.88
N TYR A 38 -3.85 6.02 -6.03
CA TYR A 38 -2.46 6.36 -6.39
C TYR A 38 -1.40 5.47 -5.72
N MET A 39 -1.72 4.72 -4.67
CA MET A 39 -0.74 3.86 -3.98
C MET A 39 -0.14 2.81 -4.93
N SER A 40 -0.97 2.18 -5.76
CA SER A 40 -0.51 1.17 -6.73
C SER A 40 0.42 1.76 -7.80
N THR A 41 0.24 3.04 -8.17
CA THR A 41 1.00 3.66 -9.26
C THR A 41 2.45 3.96 -8.89
N ILE A 42 2.78 4.06 -7.60
CA ILE A 42 4.15 4.35 -7.15
C ILE A 42 4.99 3.09 -6.92
N ILE A 43 4.38 1.90 -6.88
CA ILE A 43 5.05 0.64 -6.49
C ILE A 43 6.29 0.39 -7.33
N GLY A 44 6.19 0.53 -8.66
CA GLY A 44 7.30 0.23 -9.58
C GLY A 44 8.55 1.08 -9.33
N ASP A 45 8.41 2.30 -8.83
CA ASP A 45 9.55 3.15 -8.46
C ASP A 45 10.00 2.90 -7.02
N VAL A 46 9.08 2.65 -6.10
CA VAL A 46 9.39 2.38 -4.69
C VAL A 46 10.24 1.12 -4.55
N ILE A 47 9.96 0.04 -5.29
CA ILE A 47 10.73 -1.22 -5.21
C ILE A 47 12.19 -1.08 -5.66
N LYS A 48 12.57 0.00 -6.35
CA LYS A 48 13.96 0.28 -6.74
C LYS A 48 14.80 0.81 -5.58
N VAL A 49 14.15 1.33 -4.54
CA VAL A 49 14.77 2.12 -3.46
C VAL A 49 14.34 1.69 -2.06
N PHE A 50 13.42 0.73 -1.96
CA PHE A 50 12.81 0.25 -0.72
C PHE A 50 12.73 -1.28 -0.74
N ASP A 51 12.86 -1.93 0.41
CA ASP A 51 12.75 -3.39 0.50
C ASP A 51 11.36 -3.88 0.04
N PRO A 52 11.28 -4.75 -0.99
CA PRO A 52 10.00 -5.13 -1.57
C PRO A 52 9.15 -6.01 -0.63
N THR A 53 9.80 -6.77 0.26
CA THR A 53 9.11 -7.59 1.27
C THR A 53 8.43 -6.70 2.31
N GLU A 54 9.16 -5.70 2.81
CA GLU A 54 8.62 -4.69 3.73
C GLU A 54 7.51 -3.86 3.08
N LEU A 55 7.66 -3.48 1.80
CA LEU A 55 6.60 -2.81 1.05
C LEU A 55 5.33 -3.67 0.99
N SER A 56 5.48 -4.98 0.76
CA SER A 56 4.36 -5.91 0.68
C SER A 56 3.56 -5.94 1.99
N HIS A 57 4.25 -5.97 3.14
CA HIS A 57 3.59 -5.89 4.45
C HIS A 57 2.84 -4.56 4.65
N LEU A 58 3.44 -3.43 4.25
CA LEU A 58 2.80 -2.13 4.32
C LEU A 58 1.58 -2.04 3.41
N LEU A 59 1.62 -2.63 2.21
CA LEU A 59 0.47 -2.68 1.29
C LEU A 59 -0.67 -3.53 1.84
N VAL A 60 -0.36 -4.69 2.44
CA VAL A 60 -1.37 -5.51 3.12
C VAL A 60 -2.02 -4.72 4.26
N GLN A 61 -1.22 -4.05 5.08
CA GLN A 61 -1.72 -3.19 6.15
C GLN A 61 -2.59 -2.05 5.59
N PHE A 62 -2.14 -1.37 4.55
CA PHE A 62 -2.86 -0.30 3.87
C PHE A 62 -4.26 -0.74 3.40
N ILE A 63 -4.34 -1.91 2.74
CA ILE A 63 -5.60 -2.48 2.23
C ILE A 63 -6.50 -2.95 3.39
N ASN A 64 -5.94 -3.60 4.40
CA ASN A 64 -6.70 -4.14 5.54
C ASN A 64 -7.20 -3.06 6.49
N ASN A 65 -6.51 -1.92 6.55
CA ASN A 65 -6.93 -0.79 7.36
C ASN A 65 -8.18 -0.10 6.83
N VAL A 66 -8.55 -0.28 5.55
CA VAL A 66 -9.80 0.24 5.01
C VAL A 66 -10.99 -0.40 5.75
N PRO A 67 -11.85 0.39 6.45
CA PRO A 67 -12.97 -0.15 7.20
C PRO A 67 -13.92 -0.97 6.32
N PRO A 68 -14.58 -2.00 6.89
CA PRO A 68 -15.62 -2.74 6.19
C PRO A 68 -16.67 -1.80 5.58
N GLU A 69 -17.17 -2.16 4.40
CA GLU A 69 -18.20 -1.41 3.63
C GLU A 69 -17.78 -0.01 3.16
N ARG A 70 -16.56 0.44 3.47
CA ARG A 70 -16.03 1.74 3.05
C ARG A 70 -15.12 1.57 1.85
N LEU A 71 -15.33 2.41 0.82
CA LEU A 71 -14.48 2.47 -0.38
C LEU A 71 -14.27 1.11 -1.06
N THR A 72 -15.24 0.20 -0.96
CA THR A 72 -15.10 -1.20 -1.43
C THR A 72 -14.68 -1.28 -2.90
N LYS A 73 -15.24 -0.44 -3.77
CA LYS A 73 -14.87 -0.40 -5.20
C LYS A 73 -13.42 0.07 -5.41
N GLN A 74 -13.00 1.12 -4.70
CA GLN A 74 -11.64 1.65 -4.77
C GLN A 74 -10.63 0.65 -4.20
N LYS A 75 -10.99 -0.04 -3.11
CA LYS A 75 -10.20 -1.12 -2.51
C LYS A 75 -9.99 -2.26 -3.50
N MET A 76 -11.05 -2.75 -4.13
CA MET A 76 -10.96 -3.81 -5.14
C MET A 76 -10.09 -3.39 -6.33
N LYS A 77 -10.28 -2.17 -6.83
CA LYS A 77 -9.44 -1.63 -7.92
C LYS A 77 -7.97 -1.51 -7.52
N CYS A 78 -7.68 -1.09 -6.29
CA CYS A 78 -6.32 -0.99 -5.79
C CYS A 78 -5.64 -2.38 -5.74
N ILE A 79 -6.35 -3.40 -5.23
CA ILE A 79 -5.87 -4.79 -5.19
C ILE A 79 -5.60 -5.30 -6.60
N ASP A 80 -6.54 -5.13 -7.53
CA ASP A 80 -6.38 -5.51 -8.95
C ASP A 80 -5.14 -4.85 -9.58
N GLN A 81 -4.87 -3.59 -9.26
CA GLN A 81 -3.68 -2.90 -9.76
C GLN A 81 -2.39 -3.38 -9.10
N ILE A 82 -2.40 -3.73 -7.82
CA ILE A 82 -1.21 -4.24 -7.10
C ILE A 82 -0.75 -5.56 -7.72
N ILE A 83 -1.67 -6.49 -8.02
CA ILE A 83 -1.31 -7.80 -8.59
C ILE A 83 -0.75 -7.71 -10.02
N GLN A 84 -0.96 -6.59 -10.71
CA GLN A 84 -0.42 -6.31 -12.04
C GLN A 84 0.99 -5.69 -12.00
N THR A 85 1.52 -5.36 -10.82
CA THR A 85 2.86 -4.75 -10.67
C THR A 85 3.99 -5.77 -10.63
N ASP A 86 5.21 -5.32 -10.94
CA ASP A 86 6.43 -6.14 -10.83
C ASP A 86 6.68 -6.67 -9.41
N LEU A 87 6.13 -6.02 -8.38
CA LEU A 87 6.19 -6.52 -7.00
C LEU A 87 5.55 -7.92 -6.88
N PHE A 88 4.45 -8.17 -7.59
CA PHE A 88 3.76 -9.46 -7.57
C PHE A 88 4.53 -10.57 -8.32
N SER A 89 5.47 -10.20 -9.18
CA SER A 89 6.36 -11.15 -9.84
C SER A 89 7.39 -11.76 -8.89
N ILE A 90 7.67 -11.13 -7.74
CA ILE A 90 8.59 -11.62 -6.71
C ILE A 90 7.88 -12.67 -5.82
N PRO A 91 8.36 -13.93 -5.76
CA PRO A 91 7.67 -15.00 -5.01
C PRO A 91 7.39 -14.66 -3.55
N GLN A 92 8.39 -14.14 -2.82
CA GLN A 92 8.24 -13.79 -1.40
C GLN A 92 7.21 -12.68 -1.18
N CYS A 93 7.17 -11.69 -2.07
CA CYS A 93 6.19 -10.61 -2.00
C CYS A 93 4.78 -11.12 -2.32
N ARG A 94 4.66 -12.02 -3.29
CA ARG A 94 3.39 -12.66 -3.66
C ARG A 94 2.79 -13.44 -2.50
N GLU A 95 3.61 -14.20 -1.75
CA GLU A 95 3.18 -14.92 -0.55
C GLU A 95 2.66 -13.99 0.55
N ILE A 96 3.17 -12.77 0.65
CA ILE A 96 2.68 -11.76 1.60
C ILE A 96 1.37 -11.13 1.09
N LEU A 97 1.32 -10.77 -0.19
CA LEU A 97 0.18 -10.09 -0.81
C LEU A 97 -1.05 -10.99 -0.98
N LEU A 98 -0.86 -12.30 -1.10
CA LEU A 98 -1.92 -13.30 -1.09
C LEU A 98 -1.96 -13.95 0.30
N PRO A 99 -2.92 -13.61 1.18
CA PRO A 99 -3.04 -14.33 2.44
C PRO A 99 -3.23 -15.83 2.17
N PRO A 100 -2.63 -16.72 2.98
CA PRO A 100 -2.79 -18.16 2.82
C PRO A 100 -4.27 -18.52 2.97
N PHE A 101 -4.80 -19.23 1.97
CA PHE A 101 -6.14 -19.82 1.99
C PHE A 101 -6.24 -20.95 3.02
#